data_AF-A0A7J4TNH3-F1
#
_entry.id   AF-A0A7J4TNH3-F1
#
_cell.length_a   1.000
_cell.length_b   1.000
_cell.length_c   1.000
_cell.angle_alpha   90.00
_cell.angle_beta   90.00
_cell.angle_gamma   90.00
#
_symmetry.space_group_name_H-M   'P 1'
#
loop_
_entity.id
_entity.type
_entity.pdbx_description
1 polymer ?
#
loop_
_entity_poly.entity_id
_entity_poly.type
_entity_poly.pdbx_seq_one_letter_code
_entity_poly.pdbx_strand_id
1 'polypeptide(L)'
;PGITDGSIGAQLFMLRQKHRDFHIDTLADEQVMSDMTWDVEVSNALMIGGGISKHHVIWWNQYRGGLDAAVYITTAPEHDGSLSGARLREAISWGKMRPEAPNVCVEGDASVLLPLLGSDLFQPGDEQ
;
A
#
# COMPACT_ATOMS: atom_id res chain seq x y z
N PRO A 1 0.30 6.91 6.90
CA PRO A 1 -0.23 7.66 8.08
C PRO A 1 0.48 7.41 9.44
N GLY A 2 1.07 6.24 9.73
CA GLY A 2 1.60 5.88 11.07
C GLY A 2 2.99 6.46 11.44
N ILE A 3 3.31 7.72 11.13
CA ILE A 3 4.68 8.28 11.25
C ILE A 3 5.26 8.29 12.69
N THR A 4 4.40 8.29 13.71
CA THR A 4 4.82 8.32 15.11
C THR A 4 5.27 6.97 15.64
N ASP A 5 4.97 5.87 14.95
CA ASP A 5 5.24 4.50 15.40
C ASP A 5 6.63 4.02 14.93
N GLY A 6 7.69 4.57 15.52
CA GLY A 6 9.06 4.18 15.21
C GLY A 6 10.12 5.13 15.78
N SER A 7 11.38 4.88 15.41
CA SER A 7 12.53 5.68 15.87
C SER A 7 12.39 7.16 15.50
N ILE A 8 11.90 7.46 14.29
CA ILE A 8 11.59 8.83 13.86
C ILE A 8 10.52 9.45 14.77
N GLY A 9 9.44 8.73 15.04
CA GLY A 9 8.38 9.17 15.96
C GLY A 9 8.90 9.52 17.36
N ALA A 10 9.81 8.72 17.90
CA ALA A 10 10.46 9.02 19.17
C ALA A 10 11.27 10.33 19.12
N GLN A 11 12.02 10.58 18.03
CA GLN A 11 12.75 11.83 17.84
C GLN A 11 11.80 13.04 17.69
N LEU A 12 10.69 12.88 16.95
CA LEU A 12 9.66 13.91 16.81
C LEU A 12 9.02 14.25 18.17
N PHE A 13 8.79 13.23 19.01
CA PHE A 13 8.31 13.45 20.38
C PHE A 13 9.33 14.21 21.25
N MET A 14 10.62 13.85 21.17
CA MET A 14 11.69 14.56 21.89
C MET A 14 11.85 16.00 21.42
N LEU A 15 11.74 16.24 20.12
CA LEU A 15 11.73 17.59 19.53
C LEU A 15 10.58 18.42 20.11
N ARG A 16 9.38 17.83 20.17
CA ARG A 16 8.20 18.48 20.74
C ARG A 16 8.34 18.81 22.23
N GLN A 17 9.17 18.10 22.99
CA GLN A 17 9.44 18.47 24.39
C GLN A 17 10.16 19.83 24.51
N LYS A 18 10.98 20.17 23.50
CA LYS A 18 11.73 21.44 23.45
C LYS A 18 10.98 22.54 22.68
N HIS A 19 10.17 22.16 21.70
CA HIS A 19 9.41 23.05 20.83
C HIS A 19 7.92 22.66 20.88
N ARG A 20 7.19 23.21 21.84
CA ARG A 20 5.79 22.81 22.10
C ARG A 20 4.81 23.22 21.00
N ASP A 21 5.21 24.17 20.16
CA ASP A 21 4.53 24.65 18.96
C ASP A 21 4.73 23.73 17.74
N PHE A 22 5.73 22.85 17.76
CA PHE A 22 5.93 21.86 16.70
C PHE A 22 4.80 20.81 16.67
N HIS A 23 4.17 20.68 15.50
CA HIS A 23 3.12 19.71 15.22
C HIS A 23 3.29 19.16 13.82
N ILE A 24 2.86 17.91 13.62
CA ILE A 24 2.78 17.25 12.31
C ILE A 24 1.31 17.17 11.97
N ASP A 25 0.96 17.68 10.80
CA ASP A 25 -0.38 17.56 10.25
C ASP A 25 -0.46 16.33 9.36
N THR A 26 -0.99 15.23 9.88
CA THR A 26 -1.19 14.01 9.08
C THR A 26 -2.36 14.14 8.11
N LEU A 27 -3.29 15.08 8.32
CA LEU A 27 -4.43 15.28 7.41
C LEU A 27 -4.00 16.01 6.14
N ALA A 28 -2.96 16.83 6.22
CA ALA A 28 -2.33 17.40 5.02
C ALA A 28 -1.85 16.29 4.05
N ASP A 29 -1.26 15.22 4.58
CA ASP A 29 -0.88 14.06 3.75
C ASP A 29 -2.10 13.34 3.18
N GLU A 30 -3.20 13.23 3.94
CA GLU A 30 -4.45 12.64 3.43
C GLU A 30 -5.02 13.46 2.26
N GLN A 31 -4.92 14.79 2.30
CA GLN A 31 -5.29 15.64 1.16
C GLN A 31 -4.43 15.34 -0.07
N VAL A 32 -3.10 15.25 0.10
CA VAL A 32 -2.19 14.90 -1.01
C VAL A 32 -2.53 13.54 -1.61
N MET A 33 -2.82 12.54 -0.77
CA MET A 33 -3.19 11.20 -1.23
C MET A 33 -4.54 11.21 -1.97
N SER A 34 -5.52 11.97 -1.48
CA SER A 34 -6.79 12.20 -2.16
C SER A 34 -6.55 12.78 -3.56
N ASP A 35 -5.80 13.88 -3.64
CA ASP A 35 -5.55 14.60 -4.89
C ASP A 35 -4.81 13.73 -5.91
N MET A 36 -3.89 12.87 -5.45
CA MET A 36 -3.16 11.92 -6.31
C MET A 36 -4.03 10.79 -6.86
N THR A 37 -5.12 10.43 -6.16
CA THR A 37 -5.92 9.23 -6.51
C THR A 37 -7.27 9.57 -7.13
N TRP A 38 -7.80 10.76 -6.91
CA TRP A 38 -9.17 11.10 -7.29
C TRP A 38 -9.38 11.11 -8.82
N ASP A 39 -8.52 11.80 -9.55
CA ASP A 39 -8.67 12.06 -10.99
C ASP A 39 -7.69 11.28 -11.89
N VAL A 40 -6.99 10.29 -11.33
CA VAL A 40 -6.03 9.50 -12.11
C VAL A 40 -6.74 8.53 -13.06
N GLU A 41 -6.31 8.51 -14.32
CA GLU A 41 -6.88 7.64 -15.36
C GLU A 41 -6.67 6.15 -15.04
N VAL A 42 -5.46 5.81 -14.58
CA VAL A 42 -5.06 4.44 -14.24
C VAL A 42 -4.36 4.42 -12.90
N SER A 43 -4.78 3.53 -12.01
CA SER A 43 -4.13 3.30 -10.71
C SER A 43 -3.93 1.82 -10.45
N ASN A 44 -2.65 1.42 -10.41
CA ASN A 44 -2.22 0.05 -10.18
C ASN A 44 -1.42 -0.04 -8.88
N ALA A 45 -1.48 -1.18 -8.19
CA ALA A 45 -0.77 -1.36 -6.92
C ALA A 45 0.11 -2.61 -6.91
N LEU A 46 1.38 -2.42 -6.55
CA LEU A 46 2.25 -3.49 -6.03
C LEU A 46 2.30 -3.36 -4.51
N MET A 47 1.61 -4.25 -3.81
CA MET A 47 1.53 -4.25 -2.34
C MET A 47 2.45 -5.34 -1.79
N ILE A 48 3.34 -4.97 -0.89
CA ILE A 48 4.34 -5.85 -0.29
C ILE A 48 4.09 -5.88 1.22
N GLY A 49 3.64 -7.03 1.72
CA GLY A 49 3.17 -7.17 3.09
C GLY A 49 1.82 -6.48 3.34
N GLY A 50 1.31 -6.63 4.57
CA GLY A 50 -0.01 -6.15 4.96
C GLY A 50 0.01 -4.82 5.73
N GLY A 51 -0.91 -4.70 6.69
CA GLY A 51 -0.96 -3.57 7.62
C GLY A 51 -1.45 -2.26 7.00
N ILE A 52 -0.98 -1.15 7.57
CA ILE A 52 -1.46 0.19 7.22
C ILE A 52 -1.14 0.58 5.78
N SER A 53 -0.01 0.13 5.22
CA SER A 53 0.42 0.47 3.85
C SER A 53 -0.55 -0.14 2.84
N LYS A 54 -0.83 -1.44 2.95
CA LYS A 54 -1.84 -2.12 2.12
C LYS A 54 -3.18 -1.43 2.22
N HIS A 55 -3.70 -1.22 3.44
CA HIS A 55 -5.03 -0.64 3.62
C HIS A 55 -5.15 0.75 3.00
N HIS A 56 -4.15 1.59 3.24
CA HIS A 56 -4.20 3.00 2.85
C HIS A 56 -4.21 3.15 1.32
N VAL A 57 -3.43 2.35 0.59
CA VAL A 57 -3.44 2.34 -0.89
C VAL A 57 -4.80 1.91 -1.45
N ILE A 58 -5.36 0.79 -0.98
CA ILE A 58 -6.63 0.27 -1.51
C ILE A 58 -7.82 1.14 -1.08
N TRP A 59 -7.75 1.77 0.09
CA TRP A 59 -8.80 2.65 0.60
C TRP A 59 -8.91 3.93 -0.22
N TRP A 60 -7.80 4.60 -0.55
CA TRP A 60 -7.83 5.78 -1.41
C TRP A 60 -8.37 5.48 -2.81
N ASN A 61 -8.03 4.30 -3.34
CA ASN A 61 -8.55 3.87 -4.63
C ASN A 61 -10.05 3.54 -4.63
N GLN A 62 -10.66 3.31 -3.47
CA GLN A 62 -12.12 3.12 -3.37
C GLN A 62 -12.89 4.30 -3.94
N TYR A 63 -12.38 5.52 -3.75
CA TYR A 63 -13.05 6.75 -4.16
C TYR A 63 -13.06 7.01 -5.66
N ARG A 64 -12.19 6.32 -6.42
CA ARG A 64 -12.15 6.34 -7.89
C ARG A 64 -12.76 5.09 -8.54
N GLY A 65 -13.53 4.32 -7.77
CA GLY A 65 -14.15 3.06 -8.21
C GLY A 65 -13.23 1.84 -8.16
N GLY A 66 -12.09 1.93 -7.46
CA GLY A 66 -11.16 0.84 -7.20
C GLY A 66 -9.90 0.86 -8.07
N LEU A 67 -8.91 0.08 -7.67
CA LEU A 67 -7.69 -0.20 -8.45
C LEU A 67 -8.01 -0.87 -9.80
N ASP A 68 -7.20 -0.55 -10.80
CA ASP A 68 -7.29 -1.08 -12.17
C ASP A 68 -6.50 -2.39 -12.35
N ALA A 69 -5.44 -2.60 -11.57
CA ALA A 69 -4.75 -3.88 -11.41
C ALA A 69 -3.98 -3.93 -10.08
N ALA A 70 -3.72 -5.14 -9.56
CA ALA A 70 -2.91 -5.28 -8.34
C ALA A 70 -2.12 -6.58 -8.22
N VAL A 71 -0.90 -6.47 -7.71
CA VAL A 71 -0.08 -7.58 -7.24
C VAL A 71 0.05 -7.44 -5.73
N TYR A 72 -0.29 -8.50 -4.99
CA TYR A 72 -0.16 -8.53 -3.55
C TYR A 72 0.76 -9.65 -3.08
N ILE A 73 1.90 -9.30 -2.47
CA ILE A 73 2.83 -10.25 -1.85
C ILE A 73 2.60 -10.29 -0.34
N THR A 74 2.36 -11.46 0.24
CA THR A 74 2.12 -11.57 1.69
C THR A 74 2.52 -12.93 2.27
N THR A 75 2.85 -12.92 3.55
CA THR A 75 2.97 -14.11 4.40
C THR A 75 1.77 -14.28 5.35
N ALA A 76 0.85 -13.31 5.38
CA ALA A 76 -0.28 -13.31 6.29
C ALA A 76 -1.34 -14.33 5.85
N PRO A 77 -1.83 -15.19 6.76
CA PRO A 77 -2.87 -16.16 6.44
C PRO A 77 -4.23 -15.49 6.37
N GLU A 78 -5.15 -16.04 5.56
CA GLU A 78 -6.49 -15.46 5.43
C GLU A 78 -7.44 -15.83 6.59
N HIS A 79 -7.24 -16.99 7.22
CA HIS A 79 -8.20 -17.53 8.20
C HIS A 79 -8.30 -16.74 9.49
N ASP A 80 -7.37 -15.82 9.76
CA ASP A 80 -7.40 -14.95 10.94
C ASP A 80 -8.34 -13.74 10.77
N GLY A 81 -8.91 -13.55 9.56
CA GLY A 81 -9.81 -12.43 9.26
C GLY A 81 -9.13 -11.07 9.28
N SER A 82 -7.80 -11.03 9.28
CA SER A 82 -7.04 -9.79 9.31
C SER A 82 -7.05 -9.11 7.94
N LEU A 83 -6.94 -7.77 7.95
CA LEU A 83 -6.73 -7.03 6.72
C LEU A 83 -5.44 -7.43 6.00
N SER A 84 -4.40 -7.81 6.75
CA SER A 84 -3.16 -8.33 6.16
C SER A 84 -3.41 -9.65 5.43
N GLY A 85 -4.19 -10.57 5.99
CA GLY A 85 -4.57 -11.84 5.37
C GLY A 85 -5.57 -11.72 4.22
N ALA A 86 -6.40 -10.66 4.22
CA ALA A 86 -7.49 -10.47 3.27
C ALA A 86 -7.01 -10.56 1.81
N ARG A 87 -7.64 -11.42 1.02
CA ARG A 87 -7.31 -11.54 -0.41
C ARG A 87 -7.92 -10.39 -1.20
N LEU A 88 -7.42 -10.17 -2.42
CA LEU A 88 -7.89 -9.08 -3.28
C LEU A 88 -9.38 -9.20 -3.65
N ARG A 89 -9.96 -10.41 -3.62
CA ARG A 89 -11.41 -10.61 -3.72
C ARG A 89 -12.21 -9.88 -2.64
N GLU A 90 -11.66 -9.74 -1.43
CA GLU A 90 -12.30 -8.95 -0.38
C GLU A 90 -12.19 -7.47 -0.70
N ALA A 91 -11.04 -6.99 -1.19
CA ALA A 91 -10.91 -5.60 -1.65
C ALA A 91 -11.96 -5.27 -2.74
N ILE A 92 -12.25 -6.21 -3.65
CA ILE A 92 -13.32 -6.07 -4.65
C ILE A 92 -14.70 -5.93 -3.99
N SER A 93 -15.04 -6.71 -2.96
CA SER A 93 -16.36 -6.60 -2.31
C SER A 93 -16.59 -5.25 -1.62
N TRP A 94 -15.51 -4.54 -1.28
CA TRP A 94 -15.56 -3.18 -0.74
C TRP A 94 -15.50 -2.09 -1.83
N GLY A 95 -15.36 -2.43 -3.11
CA GLY A 95 -15.13 -1.44 -4.17
C GLY A 95 -13.75 -0.77 -4.13
N LYS A 96 -12.81 -1.34 -3.36
CA LYS A 96 -11.40 -0.90 -3.29
C LYS A 96 -10.59 -1.35 -4.50
N MET A 97 -11.13 -2.31 -5.26
CA MET A 97 -10.60 -2.82 -6.52
C MET A 97 -11.77 -3.07 -7.47
N ARG A 98 -11.57 -2.84 -8.78
CA ARG A 98 -12.62 -3.09 -9.78
C ARG A 98 -12.88 -4.60 -9.92
N PRO A 99 -14.13 -5.05 -10.15
CA PRO A 99 -14.44 -6.47 -10.20
C PRO A 99 -13.66 -7.28 -11.24
N GLU A 100 -13.40 -6.67 -12.41
CA GLU A 100 -12.70 -7.29 -13.53
C GLU A 100 -11.20 -6.95 -13.59
N ALA A 101 -10.68 -6.21 -12.60
CA ALA A 101 -9.28 -5.80 -12.57
C ALA A 101 -8.32 -7.01 -12.46
N PRO A 102 -7.31 -7.12 -13.34
CA PRO A 102 -6.29 -8.16 -13.23
C PRO A 102 -5.60 -8.11 -11.88
N ASN A 103 -5.59 -9.24 -11.18
CA ASN A 103 -5.05 -9.29 -9.83
C ASN A 103 -4.44 -10.64 -9.47
N VAL A 104 -3.40 -10.60 -8.64
CA VAL A 104 -2.75 -11.80 -8.12
C VAL A 104 -2.31 -11.58 -6.68
N CYS A 105 -2.54 -12.60 -5.84
CA CYS A 105 -1.98 -12.68 -4.50
C CYS A 105 -0.93 -13.78 -4.48
N VAL A 106 0.32 -13.41 -4.21
CA VAL A 106 1.46 -14.31 -4.12
C VAL A 106 1.78 -14.53 -2.65
N GLU A 107 1.66 -15.77 -2.20
CA GLU A 107 2.01 -16.15 -0.84
C GLU A 107 3.50 -16.48 -0.77
N GLY A 108 4.23 -15.71 0.03
CA GLY A 108 5.67 -15.92 0.22
C GLY A 108 6.38 -14.71 0.81
N ASP A 109 7.63 -14.92 1.20
CA ASP A 109 8.46 -13.88 1.79
C ASP A 109 8.94 -12.88 0.73
N ALA A 110 8.71 -11.59 0.98
CA ALA A 110 9.10 -10.51 0.08
C ALA A 110 10.61 -10.46 -0.18
N SER A 111 11.44 -10.85 0.79
CA SER A 111 12.90 -10.87 0.64
C SER A 111 13.40 -11.89 -0.39
N VAL A 112 12.59 -12.92 -0.70
CA VAL A 112 12.86 -13.90 -1.76
C VAL A 112 12.19 -13.48 -3.05
N LEU A 113 10.92 -13.06 -2.98
CA LEU A 113 10.11 -12.80 -4.17
C LEU A 113 10.47 -11.51 -4.89
N LEU A 114 10.82 -10.43 -4.17
CA LEU A 114 11.16 -9.16 -4.80
C LEU A 114 12.44 -9.19 -5.63
N PRO A 115 13.54 -9.83 -5.19
CA PRO A 115 14.70 -10.01 -6.05
C PRO A 115 14.41 -10.80 -7.32
N LEU A 116 13.56 -11.83 -7.26
CA LEU A 116 13.15 -12.61 -8.44
C LEU A 116 12.33 -11.76 -9.41
N LEU A 117 11.33 -11.03 -8.88
CA LEU A 117 10.51 -10.11 -9.67
C LEU A 117 11.37 -9.01 -10.30
N GLY A 118 12.29 -8.42 -9.53
CA GLY A 118 13.21 -7.41 -10.01
C GLY A 118 14.19 -7.96 -11.05
N SER A 119 14.68 -9.18 -10.88
CA SER A 119 15.56 -9.82 -11.87
C SER A 119 14.87 -9.93 -13.23
N ASP A 120 13.60 -10.28 -13.28
CA ASP A 120 12.83 -10.35 -14.53
C ASP A 120 12.52 -8.96 -15.10
N LEU A 121 12.02 -8.03 -14.27
CA LEU A 121 11.62 -6.68 -14.70
C LEU A 121 12.78 -5.79 -15.16
N PHE A 122 13.96 -5.97 -14.56
CA PHE A 122 15.15 -5.13 -14.83
C PHE A 122 16.21 -5.87 -15.64
N GLN A 123 15.93 -7.07 -16.14
CA GLN A 123 16.79 -7.68 -17.14
C GLN A 123 16.89 -6.75 -18.35
N PRO A 124 18.11 -6.40 -18.82
CA PRO A 124 18.26 -5.75 -20.10
C PRO A 124 17.57 -6.64 -21.13
N GLY A 125 16.54 -6.11 -21.80
CA GLY A 125 15.90 -6.85 -22.87
C GLY A 125 16.96 -7.27 -23.87
N ASP A 126 16.86 -8.50 -24.38
CA ASP A 126 17.47 -8.80 -25.67
C ASP A 126 16.90 -7.75 -26.64
N GLU A 127 17.74 -6.82 -27.09
CA GLU A 127 17.40 -5.94 -28.22
C GLU A 127 17.03 -6.86 -29.40
N GLN A 128 15.74 -6.97 -29.69
CA GLN A 128 15.20 -7.58 -30.90
C GLN A 128 14.77 -6.49 -31.88
#